data_AF-A0A498QJ03-F1
#
_entry.id   AF-A0A498QJ03-F1
#
_cell.length_a   1.000
_cell.length_b   1.000
_cell.length_c   1.000
_cell.angle_alpha   90.00
_cell.angle_beta   90.00
_cell.angle_gamma   90.00
#
_symmetry.space_group_name_H-M   'P 1'
#
loop_
_entity.id
_entity.type
_entity.pdbx_description
1 polymer ?
#
loop_
_entity_poly.entity_id
_entity_poly.type
_entity_poly.pdbx_seq_one_letter_code
_entity_poly.pdbx_strand_id
1 'polypeptide(L)'
;MQEFREHSSPRGVVVIGASAGGVEALQSLAAGLSADLPYAFLVALHLPPGAPSVLARIIDRSGPLPAVAAEHGAPLRAGQIYVARPDRHLLVGGQHAMLSQGPTENGHRPAINALFRSAALAFGPRAIGVLLSGVLDDGVLGLAAIRSRGGTTIGQRPEDALFPSMPTNARNAGVLDREVAAAQVGAVLKELSHRKIKELAMEPDRALELENRIAMASPFSTDFDTQEMGTASGYTCPDCHGSLVSLGEGHYRCRVGHAWTADALLAARGDEIEGALWVALRSLQEKARLARHLAGKAGRGPLYQRYSAQAEETERALAVLSQRLSTSVPRRGDAGDDDD
;
A
#
# COMPACT_ATOMS: atom_id res chain seq x y z
N MET A 1 -25.73 34.26 2.11
CA MET A 1 -26.65 33.16 2.46
C MET A 1 -26.10 31.91 1.83
N GLN A 2 -25.36 31.11 2.60
CA GLN A 2 -24.79 29.85 2.15
C GLN A 2 -25.79 28.77 2.55
N GLU A 3 -26.58 28.29 1.60
CA GLU A 3 -27.52 27.19 1.84
C GLU A 3 -26.71 25.96 2.26
N PHE A 4 -26.87 25.54 3.52
CA PHE A 4 -26.43 24.25 3.99
C PHE A 4 -27.18 23.18 3.18
N ARG A 5 -26.52 22.61 2.17
CA ARG A 5 -26.99 21.38 1.53
C ARG A 5 -27.21 20.35 2.65
N GLU A 6 -28.45 19.89 2.83
CA GLU A 6 -28.75 18.75 3.68
C GLU A 6 -27.80 17.60 3.30
N HIS A 7 -27.08 17.08 4.30
CA HIS A 7 -26.08 16.04 4.12
C HIS A 7 -26.77 14.72 3.75
N SER A 8 -27.01 14.51 2.46
CA SER A 8 -27.64 13.30 1.95
C SER A 8 -26.72 12.09 2.09
N SER A 9 -27.32 10.96 2.48
CA SER A 9 -26.64 9.66 2.47
C SER A 9 -26.13 9.35 1.05
N PRO A 10 -24.89 8.89 0.87
CA PRO A 10 -24.34 8.64 -0.44
C PRO A 10 -25.05 7.48 -1.13
N ARG A 11 -25.22 7.58 -2.45
CA ARG A 11 -25.76 6.49 -3.27
C ARG A 11 -24.82 5.29 -3.32
N GLY A 12 -23.53 5.51 -3.11
CA GLY A 12 -22.48 4.50 -3.14
C GLY A 12 -21.15 5.07 -2.67
N VAL A 13 -20.11 4.26 -2.71
CA VAL A 13 -18.76 4.68 -2.34
C VAL A 13 -17.80 4.53 -3.51
N VAL A 14 -16.91 5.50 -3.66
CA VAL A 14 -15.76 5.43 -4.54
C VAL A 14 -14.52 5.29 -3.67
N VAL A 15 -13.88 4.13 -3.72
CA VAL A 15 -12.63 3.87 -3.02
C VAL A 15 -11.47 3.99 -4.00
N ILE A 16 -10.46 4.76 -3.63
CA ILE A 16 -9.35 5.15 -4.51
C ILE A 16 -8.04 4.71 -3.84
N GLY A 17 -7.23 3.96 -4.58
CA GLY A 17 -5.93 3.46 -4.16
C GLY A 17 -4.82 4.01 -5.03
N ALA A 18 -3.72 4.44 -4.42
CA ALA A 18 -2.53 4.89 -5.14
C ALA A 18 -1.26 4.64 -4.31
N SER A 19 -0.10 4.69 -4.95
CA SER A 19 1.21 4.52 -4.29
C SER A 19 2.25 5.48 -4.91
N ALA A 20 3.37 4.98 -5.44
CA ALA A 20 4.37 5.78 -6.13
C ALA A 20 3.75 6.60 -7.29
N GLY A 21 4.00 7.91 -7.33
CA GLY A 21 3.36 8.84 -8.27
C GLY A 21 1.85 9.04 -8.06
N GLY A 22 1.34 8.56 -6.93
CA GLY A 22 -0.08 8.60 -6.62
C GLY A 22 -0.59 10.00 -6.26
N VAL A 23 0.27 10.89 -5.77
CA VAL A 23 -0.14 12.26 -5.43
C VAL A 23 -0.58 13.01 -6.67
N GLU A 24 0.22 12.98 -7.74
CA GLU A 24 -0.06 13.61 -9.03
C GLU A 24 -1.34 13.03 -9.66
N ALA A 25 -1.48 11.70 -9.64
CA ALA A 25 -2.68 11.02 -10.14
C ALA A 25 -3.94 11.41 -9.34
N LEU A 26 -3.85 11.50 -8.00
CA LEU A 26 -4.95 11.91 -7.14
C LEU A 26 -5.35 13.37 -7.36
N GLN A 27 -4.39 14.27 -7.57
CA GLN A 27 -4.67 15.68 -7.89
C GLN A 27 -5.38 15.80 -9.24
N SER A 28 -4.91 15.07 -10.25
CA SER A 28 -5.50 15.01 -11.59
C SER A 28 -6.94 14.48 -11.55
N LEU A 29 -7.16 13.38 -10.82
CA LEU A 29 -8.51 12.84 -10.58
C LEU A 29 -9.40 13.85 -9.87
N ALA A 30 -8.93 14.44 -8.76
CA ALA A 30 -9.71 15.37 -7.96
C ALA A 30 -10.16 16.60 -8.77
N ALA A 31 -9.27 17.13 -9.62
CA ALA A 31 -9.56 18.24 -10.51
C ALA A 31 -10.67 17.92 -11.53
N GLY A 32 -10.78 16.65 -11.95
CA GLY A 32 -11.81 16.18 -12.89
C GLY A 32 -13.16 15.83 -12.26
N LEU A 33 -13.31 15.87 -10.93
CA LEU A 33 -14.58 15.52 -10.25
C LEU A 33 -15.63 16.62 -10.41
N SER A 34 -16.91 16.24 -10.36
CA SER A 34 -18.04 17.18 -10.33
C SER A 34 -18.62 17.31 -8.92
N ALA A 35 -19.06 18.53 -8.55
CA ALA A 35 -19.62 18.87 -7.23
C ALA A 35 -20.99 18.24 -6.92
N ASP A 36 -21.60 17.57 -7.90
CA ASP A 36 -22.92 16.94 -7.80
C ASP A 36 -22.85 15.40 -7.86
N LEU A 37 -21.64 14.83 -7.74
CA LEU A 37 -21.47 13.38 -7.65
C LEU A 37 -22.11 12.83 -6.36
N PRO A 38 -23.00 11.83 -6.44
CA PRO A 38 -23.78 11.34 -5.31
C PRO A 38 -23.01 10.31 -4.44
N TYR A 39 -21.68 10.34 -4.46
CA TYR A 39 -20.82 9.32 -3.84
C TYR A 39 -20.03 9.90 -2.66
N ALA A 40 -19.73 9.05 -1.68
CA ALA A 40 -18.65 9.33 -0.73
C ALA A 40 -17.33 8.77 -1.28
N PHE A 41 -16.23 9.47 -1.07
CA PHE A 41 -14.92 9.09 -1.62
C PHE A 41 -13.96 8.74 -0.50
N LEU A 42 -13.27 7.60 -0.58
CA LEU A 42 -12.25 7.22 0.40
C LEU A 42 -10.93 6.98 -0.33
N VAL A 43 -9.85 7.60 0.14
CA VAL A 43 -8.55 7.57 -0.52
C VAL A 43 -7.51 6.91 0.38
N ALA A 44 -6.89 5.85 -0.10
CA ALA A 44 -5.68 5.25 0.49
C ALA A 44 -4.47 5.54 -0.41
N LEU A 45 -3.45 6.17 0.17
CA LEU A 45 -2.13 6.35 -0.42
C LEU A 45 -1.10 5.69 0.49
N HIS A 46 -0.17 4.90 -0.07
CA HIS A 46 0.94 4.36 0.71
C HIS A 46 1.80 5.51 1.25
N LEU A 47 1.88 5.60 2.58
CA LEU A 47 2.61 6.64 3.29
C LEU A 47 3.49 5.99 4.36
N PRO A 48 4.73 6.46 4.57
CA PRO A 48 5.57 5.99 5.66
C PRO A 48 4.87 6.19 7.02
N PRO A 49 4.99 5.23 7.96
CA PRO A 49 4.46 5.40 9.30
C PRO A 49 5.15 6.58 10.02
N GLY A 50 4.38 7.34 10.80
CA GLY A 50 4.90 8.42 11.65
C GLY A 50 5.12 9.78 10.98
N ALA A 51 5.00 9.89 9.65
CA ALA A 51 5.05 11.19 8.98
C ALA A 51 3.69 11.89 9.05
N PRO A 52 3.60 13.20 9.38
CA PRO A 52 2.35 13.93 9.22
C PRO A 52 1.95 13.98 7.75
N SER A 53 0.69 13.64 7.45
CA SER A 53 0.18 13.69 6.07
C SER A 53 -0.56 15.00 5.81
N VAL A 54 -0.13 15.72 4.77
CA VAL A 54 -0.84 16.89 4.23
C VAL A 54 -1.71 16.53 3.01
N LEU A 55 -1.86 15.24 2.71
CA LEU A 55 -2.53 14.76 1.49
C LEU A 55 -3.96 15.26 1.36
N ALA A 56 -4.72 15.27 2.46
CA ALA A 56 -6.08 15.80 2.46
C ALA A 56 -6.13 17.24 1.95
N ARG A 57 -5.23 18.10 2.44
CA ARG A 57 -5.13 19.50 2.02
C ARG A 57 -4.66 19.67 0.57
N ILE A 58 -3.83 18.74 0.09
CA ILE A 58 -3.41 18.74 -1.32
C ILE A 58 -4.62 18.44 -2.21
N ILE A 59 -5.37 17.39 -1.92
CA ILE A 59 -6.56 16.98 -2.68
C ILE A 59 -7.65 18.05 -2.61
N ASP A 60 -7.90 18.62 -1.42
CA ASP A 60 -8.89 19.68 -1.18
C ASP A 60 -8.68 20.91 -2.08
N ARG A 61 -7.42 21.25 -2.36
CA ARG A 61 -7.06 22.38 -3.24
C ARG A 61 -7.12 22.06 -4.73
N SER A 62 -7.16 20.78 -5.08
CA SER A 62 -7.03 20.33 -6.46
C SER A 62 -8.38 20.17 -7.16
N GLY A 63 -9.50 20.06 -6.44
CA GLY A 63 -10.80 19.79 -7.02
C GLY A 63 -11.96 20.51 -6.33
N PRO A 64 -13.19 20.35 -6.85
CA PRO A 64 -14.36 21.02 -6.31
C PRO A 64 -14.98 20.31 -5.09
N LEU A 65 -14.53 19.11 -4.74
CA LEU A 65 -15.03 18.37 -3.59
C LEU A 65 -14.14 18.61 -2.36
N PRO A 66 -14.71 18.90 -1.18
CA PRO A 66 -13.94 19.03 0.04
C PRO A 66 -13.23 17.72 0.37
N ALA A 67 -11.98 17.82 0.84
CA ALA A 67 -11.20 16.67 1.28
C ALA A 67 -10.69 16.83 2.72
N VAL A 68 -10.95 15.81 3.55
CA VAL A 68 -10.58 15.80 4.97
C VAL A 68 -9.82 14.53 5.32
N ALA A 69 -8.94 14.60 6.32
CA ALA A 69 -8.37 13.41 6.91
C ALA A 69 -9.50 12.61 7.59
N ALA A 70 -9.60 11.32 7.30
CA ALA A 70 -10.65 10.46 7.82
C ALA A 70 -10.63 10.43 9.36
N GLU A 71 -11.81 10.34 9.96
CA GLU A 71 -12.00 10.18 11.40
C GLU A 71 -12.76 8.88 11.64
N HIS A 72 -12.37 8.15 12.69
CA HIS A 72 -13.00 6.87 13.02
C HIS A 72 -14.48 7.09 13.39
N GLY A 73 -15.38 6.35 12.76
CA GLY A 73 -16.82 6.45 12.98
C GLY A 73 -17.48 7.62 12.27
N ALA A 74 -16.76 8.39 11.45
CA ALA A 74 -17.36 9.51 10.72
C ALA A 74 -18.40 9.00 9.70
N PRO A 75 -19.63 9.56 9.67
CA PRO A 75 -20.64 9.18 8.69
C PRO A 75 -20.18 9.58 7.29
N LEU A 76 -20.36 8.68 6.33
CA LEU A 76 -20.03 8.93 4.93
C LEU A 76 -21.07 9.87 4.31
N ARG A 77 -20.60 10.90 3.63
CA ARG A 77 -21.43 11.94 3.00
C ARG A 77 -21.16 12.01 1.50
N ALA A 78 -22.23 12.22 0.72
CA ALA A 78 -22.09 12.47 -0.72
C ALA A 78 -21.25 13.74 -0.96
N GLY A 79 -20.35 13.69 -1.94
CA GLY A 79 -19.49 14.81 -2.33
C GLY A 79 -18.35 15.11 -1.36
N GLN A 80 -18.02 14.19 -0.44
CA GLN A 80 -16.91 14.35 0.52
C GLN A 80 -15.80 13.33 0.24
N ILE A 81 -14.55 13.80 0.26
CA ILE A 81 -13.36 12.94 0.19
C ILE A 81 -12.79 12.75 1.61
N TYR A 82 -12.60 11.49 1.99
CA TYR A 82 -12.01 11.04 3.24
C TYR A 82 -10.65 10.40 2.95
N VAL A 83 -9.59 10.99 3.48
CA VAL A 83 -8.21 10.58 3.18
C VAL A 83 -7.64 9.79 4.33
N ALA A 84 -7.06 8.63 4.03
CA ALA A 84 -6.46 7.74 5.01
C ALA A 84 -5.36 8.45 5.83
N ARG A 85 -5.27 8.08 7.10
CA ARG A 85 -4.20 8.55 7.98
C ARG A 85 -3.02 7.58 7.95
N PRO A 86 -1.77 8.07 8.06
CA PRO A 86 -0.60 7.21 8.20
C PRO A 86 -0.76 6.21 9.36
N ASP A 87 -0.24 5.00 9.18
CA ASP A 87 -0.28 3.92 10.17
C ASP A 87 -1.71 3.52 10.61
N ARG A 88 -2.73 3.80 9.79
CA ARG A 88 -4.10 3.33 10.00
C ARG A 88 -4.67 2.79 8.69
N HIS A 89 -5.31 1.62 8.72
CA HIS A 89 -6.20 1.24 7.63
C HIS A 89 -7.40 2.19 7.63
N LEU A 90 -7.73 2.72 6.46
CA LEU A 90 -9.02 3.34 6.20
C LEU A 90 -9.93 2.26 5.61
N LEU A 91 -11.08 2.04 6.24
CA LEU A 91 -12.02 0.98 5.92
C LEU A 91 -13.44 1.55 5.88
N VAL A 92 -14.37 0.80 5.29
CA VAL A 92 -15.80 1.11 5.28
C VAL A 92 -16.52 0.16 6.23
N GLY A 93 -17.20 0.71 7.23
CA GLY A 93 -18.03 -0.02 8.19
C GLY A 93 -19.49 0.43 8.10
N GLY A 94 -20.32 -0.32 7.37
CA GLY A 94 -21.68 0.12 7.05
C GLY A 94 -21.66 1.45 6.29
N GLN A 95 -22.24 2.51 6.87
CA GLN A 95 -22.22 3.86 6.30
C GLN A 95 -21.19 4.81 6.97
N HIS A 96 -20.15 4.26 7.61
CA HIS A 96 -19.14 5.04 8.32
C HIS A 96 -17.73 4.75 7.81
N ALA A 97 -16.86 5.76 7.86
CA ALA A 97 -15.43 5.59 7.72
C ALA A 97 -14.87 4.97 9.02
N MET A 98 -14.11 3.89 8.89
CA MET A 98 -13.51 3.17 10.01
C MET A 98 -12.00 3.28 9.92
N LEU A 99 -11.35 3.62 11.04
CA LEU A 99 -9.90 3.55 11.15
C LEU A 99 -9.49 2.37 12.02
N SER A 100 -8.53 1.59 11.55
CA SER A 100 -8.02 0.41 12.24
C SER A 100 -6.50 0.39 12.29
N GLN A 101 -5.95 -0.23 13.33
CA GLN A 101 -4.52 -0.57 13.47
C GLN A 101 -4.30 -2.08 13.35
N GLY A 102 -5.21 -2.78 12.67
CA GLY A 102 -5.05 -4.18 12.32
C GLY A 102 -3.74 -4.45 11.57
N PRO A 103 -3.38 -5.73 11.41
CA PRO A 103 -2.14 -6.14 10.75
C PRO A 103 -2.03 -5.54 9.35
N THR A 104 -0.83 -5.12 8.97
CA THR A 104 -0.48 -4.69 7.61
C THR A 104 -0.85 -5.75 6.55
N GLU A 105 -1.11 -5.28 5.34
CA GLU A 105 -1.24 -6.11 4.14
C GLU A 105 -0.23 -5.59 3.12
N ASN A 106 0.59 -6.49 2.58
CA ASN A 106 1.74 -6.18 1.73
C ASN A 106 2.71 -5.15 2.36
N GLY A 107 2.88 -5.20 3.68
CA GLY A 107 3.71 -4.25 4.43
C GLY A 107 3.11 -2.84 4.57
N HIS A 108 1.86 -2.64 4.14
CA HIS A 108 1.22 -1.32 4.13
C HIS A 108 0.07 -1.18 5.13
N ARG A 109 0.02 0.01 5.73
CA ARG A 109 -1.08 0.51 6.56
C ARG A 109 -1.14 2.05 6.44
N PRO A 110 -2.01 2.61 5.59
CA PRO A 110 -3.15 1.98 4.93
C PRO A 110 -2.77 1.06 3.75
N ALA A 111 -3.36 -0.13 3.71
CA ALA A 111 -3.37 -1.00 2.52
C ALA A 111 -4.60 -0.73 1.65
N ILE A 112 -4.42 -0.75 0.33
CA ILE A 112 -5.46 -0.49 -0.67
C ILE A 112 -6.43 -1.68 -0.73
N ASN A 113 -5.92 -2.91 -0.75
CA ASN A 113 -6.72 -4.14 -0.72
C ASN A 113 -7.72 -4.14 0.44
N ALA A 114 -7.27 -3.75 1.64
CA ALA A 114 -8.13 -3.67 2.82
C ALA A 114 -9.27 -2.66 2.65
N LEU A 115 -8.98 -1.45 2.14
CA LEU A 115 -10.00 -0.44 1.85
C LEU A 115 -11.02 -0.97 0.83
N PHE A 116 -10.54 -1.53 -0.28
CA PHE A 116 -11.40 -1.97 -1.38
C PHE A 116 -12.29 -3.15 -0.97
N ARG A 117 -11.72 -4.12 -0.24
CA ARG A 117 -12.43 -5.26 0.33
C ARG A 117 -13.54 -4.84 1.30
N SER A 118 -13.26 -3.90 2.20
CA SER A 118 -14.27 -3.39 3.13
C SER A 118 -15.42 -2.68 2.40
N ALA A 119 -15.12 -1.92 1.34
CA ALA A 119 -16.15 -1.28 0.51
C ALA A 119 -16.98 -2.28 -0.29
N ALA A 120 -16.36 -3.34 -0.82
CA ALA A 120 -17.05 -4.43 -1.51
C ALA A 120 -18.09 -5.09 -0.59
N LEU A 121 -17.71 -5.39 0.65
CA LEU A 121 -18.62 -5.99 1.64
C LEU A 121 -19.72 -5.04 2.11
N ALA A 122 -19.40 -3.76 2.30
CA ALA A 122 -20.36 -2.78 2.85
C ALA A 122 -21.35 -2.23 1.80
N PHE A 123 -20.92 -2.04 0.56
CA PHE A 123 -21.71 -1.39 -0.49
C PHE A 123 -22.05 -2.29 -1.68
N GLY A 124 -21.41 -3.47 -1.82
CA GLY A 124 -21.71 -4.43 -2.87
C GLY A 124 -21.74 -3.79 -4.27
N PRO A 125 -22.85 -3.90 -5.03
CA PRO A 125 -22.99 -3.28 -6.35
C PRO A 125 -22.89 -1.75 -6.38
N ARG A 126 -22.90 -1.08 -5.22
CA ARG A 126 -22.76 0.37 -5.07
C ARG A 126 -21.30 0.79 -4.79
N ALA A 127 -20.37 -0.15 -4.71
CA ALA A 127 -18.95 0.13 -4.57
C ALA A 127 -18.29 0.33 -5.94
N ILE A 128 -17.46 1.38 -6.04
CA ILE A 128 -16.62 1.65 -7.21
C ILE A 128 -15.17 1.70 -6.73
N GLY A 129 -14.31 0.85 -7.28
CA GLY A 129 -12.87 0.84 -7.01
C GLY A 129 -12.10 1.57 -8.09
N VAL A 130 -11.17 2.44 -7.71
CA VAL A 130 -10.29 3.18 -8.63
C VAL A 130 -8.84 2.94 -8.23
N LEU A 131 -8.06 2.27 -9.08
CA LEU A 131 -6.65 2.02 -8.84
C LEU A 131 -5.77 2.89 -9.74
N LEU A 132 -4.90 3.68 -9.12
CA LEU A 132 -4.04 4.66 -9.77
C LEU A 132 -2.57 4.24 -9.75
N SER A 133 -1.70 5.14 -10.23
CA SER A 133 -0.24 5.00 -10.26
C SER A 133 0.33 4.40 -8.97
N GLY A 134 1.25 3.45 -9.16
CA GLY A 134 1.90 2.73 -8.07
C GLY A 134 2.80 1.60 -8.54
N VAL A 135 3.48 1.00 -7.57
CA VAL A 135 4.33 -0.19 -7.75
C VAL A 135 3.67 -1.42 -7.14
N LEU A 136 4.07 -2.61 -7.60
CA LEU A 136 3.57 -3.91 -7.10
C LEU A 136 2.06 -4.05 -7.36
N ASP A 137 1.33 -4.71 -6.47
CA ASP A 137 -0.01 -5.24 -6.73
C ASP A 137 -1.06 -4.96 -5.64
N ASP A 138 -0.74 -4.09 -4.66
CA ASP A 138 -1.75 -3.70 -3.66
C ASP A 138 -2.91 -2.95 -4.33
N GLY A 139 -4.13 -3.44 -4.09
CA GLY A 139 -5.36 -3.01 -4.73
C GLY A 139 -5.91 -3.98 -5.78
N VAL A 140 -5.09 -4.88 -6.36
CA VAL A 140 -5.56 -5.83 -7.39
C VAL A 140 -6.59 -6.81 -6.81
N LEU A 141 -6.28 -7.43 -5.67
CA LEU A 141 -7.22 -8.33 -4.97
C LEU A 141 -8.44 -7.58 -4.45
N GLY A 142 -8.25 -6.32 -4.04
CA GLY A 142 -9.32 -5.42 -3.64
C GLY A 142 -10.31 -5.13 -4.78
N LEU A 143 -9.80 -4.86 -5.98
CA LEU A 143 -10.63 -4.68 -7.17
C LEU A 143 -11.35 -5.99 -7.54
N ALA A 144 -10.67 -7.13 -7.45
CA ALA A 144 -11.29 -8.44 -7.64
C ALA A 144 -12.47 -8.64 -6.67
N ALA A 145 -12.31 -8.24 -5.39
CA ALA A 145 -13.37 -8.29 -4.40
C ALA A 145 -14.54 -7.34 -4.71
N ILE A 146 -14.27 -6.11 -5.17
CA ILE A 146 -15.33 -5.17 -5.59
C ILE A 146 -16.13 -5.78 -6.75
N ARG A 147 -15.43 -6.32 -7.76
CA ARG A 147 -16.05 -6.94 -8.93
C ARG A 147 -16.83 -8.20 -8.57
N SER A 148 -16.27 -9.05 -7.70
CA SER A 148 -16.96 -10.26 -7.24
C SER A 148 -18.24 -9.91 -6.51
N ARG A 149 -18.31 -8.73 -5.86
CA ARG A 149 -19.52 -8.18 -5.21
C ARG A 149 -20.43 -7.35 -6.12
N GLY A 150 -20.23 -7.40 -7.44
CA GLY A 150 -21.05 -6.71 -8.44
C GLY A 150 -20.81 -5.21 -8.54
N GLY A 151 -19.78 -4.68 -7.87
CA GLY A 151 -19.32 -3.31 -7.99
C GLY A 151 -18.64 -3.04 -9.34
N THR A 152 -18.09 -1.84 -9.51
CA THR A 152 -17.42 -1.43 -10.76
C THR A 152 -15.96 -1.07 -10.49
N THR A 153 -15.05 -1.48 -11.37
CA THR A 153 -13.61 -1.26 -11.21
C THR A 153 -13.03 -0.41 -12.33
N ILE A 154 -12.20 0.56 -11.96
CA ILE A 154 -11.56 1.52 -12.86
C ILE A 154 -10.06 1.49 -12.58
N GLY A 155 -9.26 1.37 -13.63
CA GLY A 155 -7.80 1.53 -13.56
C GLY A 155 -7.35 2.80 -14.26
N GLN A 156 -6.31 3.44 -13.74
CA GLN A 156 -5.56 4.44 -14.49
C GLN A 156 -4.88 3.75 -15.68
N ARG A 157 -4.92 4.36 -16.86
CA ARG A 157 -4.15 3.87 -18.00
C ARG A 157 -2.64 3.86 -17.67
N PRO A 158 -1.91 2.76 -17.89
CA PRO A 158 -0.47 2.67 -17.63
C PRO A 158 0.34 3.78 -18.31
N GLU A 159 -0.03 4.19 -19.52
CA GLU A 159 0.64 5.29 -20.24
C GLU A 159 0.42 6.68 -19.62
N ASP A 160 -0.59 6.83 -18.76
CA ASP A 160 -0.90 8.04 -17.99
C ASP A 160 -0.32 8.00 -16.57
N ALA A 161 0.15 6.83 -16.12
CA ALA A 161 0.66 6.60 -14.77
C ALA A 161 2.17 6.88 -14.70
N LEU A 162 2.60 7.64 -13.69
CA LEU A 162 4.03 7.86 -13.44
C LEU A 162 4.76 6.56 -13.08
N PHE A 163 4.06 5.67 -12.37
CA PHE A 163 4.50 4.31 -12.08
C PHE A 163 3.40 3.33 -12.55
N PRO A 164 3.61 2.64 -13.68
CA PRO A 164 2.55 1.88 -14.34
C PRO A 164 2.34 0.46 -13.79
N SER A 165 3.23 -0.03 -12.92
CA SER A 165 3.22 -1.43 -12.47
C SER A 165 1.90 -1.84 -11.83
N MET A 166 1.36 -1.06 -10.88
CA MET A 166 0.12 -1.39 -10.18
C MET A 166 -1.12 -1.39 -11.08
N PRO A 167 -1.37 -0.37 -11.93
CA PRO A 167 -2.43 -0.45 -12.93
C PRO A 167 -2.24 -1.58 -13.97
N THR A 168 -1.00 -1.87 -14.37
CA THR A 168 -0.69 -2.95 -15.32
C THR A 168 -1.02 -4.32 -14.72
N ASN A 169 -0.70 -4.53 -13.44
CA ASN A 169 -1.06 -5.76 -12.73
C ASN A 169 -2.58 -5.94 -12.62
N ALA A 170 -3.34 -4.86 -12.39
CA ALA A 170 -4.81 -4.93 -12.39
C ALA A 170 -5.39 -5.26 -13.78
N ARG A 171 -4.81 -4.70 -14.85
CA ARG A 171 -5.17 -5.05 -16.24
C ARG A 171 -4.91 -6.54 -16.50
N ASN A 172 -3.70 -7.02 -16.18
CA ASN A 172 -3.29 -8.40 -16.45
C ASN A 172 -4.12 -9.43 -15.66
N ALA A 173 -4.52 -9.08 -14.42
CA ALA A 173 -5.43 -9.89 -13.63
C ALA A 173 -6.88 -9.90 -14.16
N GLY A 174 -7.19 -9.07 -15.16
CA GLY A 174 -8.52 -8.99 -15.77
C GLY A 174 -9.59 -8.45 -14.82
N VAL A 175 -9.20 -7.63 -13.83
CA VAL A 175 -10.09 -7.13 -12.77
C VAL A 175 -10.66 -5.74 -13.05
N LEU A 176 -10.42 -5.17 -14.24
CA LEU A 176 -10.85 -3.83 -14.63
C LEU A 176 -12.07 -3.86 -15.57
N ASP A 177 -13.10 -3.06 -15.26
CA ASP A 177 -14.22 -2.81 -16.18
C ASP A 177 -13.93 -1.63 -17.11
N ARG A 178 -13.10 -0.68 -16.67
CA ARG A 178 -12.73 0.54 -17.40
C ARG A 178 -11.27 0.88 -17.16
N GLU A 179 -10.62 1.42 -18.19
CA GLU A 179 -9.29 2.01 -18.12
C GLU A 179 -9.32 3.41 -18.71
N VAL A 180 -8.98 4.42 -17.91
CA VAL A 180 -9.03 5.83 -18.31
C VAL A 180 -7.84 6.63 -17.75
N ALA A 181 -7.56 7.80 -18.31
CA ALA A 181 -6.61 8.71 -17.66
C ALA A 181 -7.17 9.18 -16.30
N ALA A 182 -6.30 9.51 -15.35
CA ALA A 182 -6.71 9.96 -14.01
C ALA A 182 -7.70 11.14 -14.07
N ALA A 183 -7.43 12.12 -14.93
CA ALA A 183 -8.29 13.28 -15.16
C ALA A 183 -9.71 12.94 -15.68
N GLN A 184 -9.88 11.78 -16.31
CA GLN A 184 -11.14 11.36 -16.93
C GLN A 184 -12.01 10.52 -15.98
N VAL A 185 -11.48 10.08 -14.83
CA VAL A 185 -12.24 9.28 -13.86
C VAL A 185 -13.53 9.99 -13.43
N GLY A 186 -13.48 11.31 -13.21
CA GLY A 186 -14.66 12.08 -12.82
C GLY A 186 -15.81 12.02 -13.84
N ALA A 187 -15.50 12.03 -15.14
CA ALA A 187 -16.48 11.87 -16.21
C ALA A 187 -17.12 10.47 -16.20
N VAL A 188 -16.31 9.42 -15.98
CA VAL A 188 -16.81 8.05 -15.85
C VAL A 188 -17.71 7.90 -14.62
N LEU A 189 -17.31 8.48 -13.48
CA LEU A 189 -18.15 8.47 -12.28
C LEU A 189 -19.48 9.20 -12.50
N LYS A 190 -19.47 10.29 -13.29
CA LYS A 190 -20.70 11.00 -13.66
C LYS A 190 -21.63 10.12 -14.49
N GLU A 191 -21.10 9.42 -15.49
CA GLU A 191 -21.86 8.43 -16.28
C GLU A 191 -22.47 7.34 -15.37
N LEU A 192 -21.64 6.73 -14.51
CA LEU A 192 -22.07 5.69 -13.58
C LEU A 192 -23.13 6.17 -12.58
N SER A 193 -23.16 7.47 -12.27
CA SER A 193 -24.18 8.05 -11.38
C SER A 193 -25.59 7.97 -11.95
N HIS A 194 -25.75 7.79 -13.26
CA HIS A 194 -27.06 7.63 -13.89
C HIS A 194 -27.51 6.17 -14.03
N ARG A 195 -26.61 5.20 -13.80
CA ARG A 195 -26.89 3.76 -13.95
C ARG A 195 -27.84 3.25 -12.86
N LYS A 196 -28.89 2.53 -13.24
CA LYS A 196 -29.72 1.77 -12.28
C LYS A 196 -28.90 0.64 -11.66
N ILE A 197 -28.81 0.63 -10.33
CA ILE A 197 -28.08 -0.40 -9.59
C ILE A 197 -29.08 -1.50 -9.23
N LYS A 198 -28.82 -2.72 -9.69
CA LYS A 198 -29.60 -3.89 -9.30
C LYS A 198 -28.96 -4.47 -8.04
N GLU A 199 -29.72 -4.54 -6.95
CA GLU A 199 -29.26 -5.28 -5.78
C GLU A 199 -29.25 -6.78 -6.12
N LEU A 200 -28.09 -7.40 -5.93
CA LEU A 200 -27.90 -8.82 -6.11
C LEU A 200 -27.86 -9.45 -4.72
N ALA A 201 -28.70 -10.44 -4.47
CA ALA A 201 -28.52 -11.32 -3.32
C ALA A 201 -27.26 -12.16 -3.61
N MET A 202 -26.26 -12.03 -2.74
CA MET A 202 -24.97 -12.69 -2.88
C MET A 202 -24.73 -13.61 -1.71
N GLU A 203 -24.22 -14.80 -1.99
CA GLU A 203 -23.81 -15.72 -0.94
C GLU A 203 -22.66 -15.12 -0.10
N PRO A 204 -22.64 -15.39 1.21
CA PRO A 204 -21.52 -15.00 2.08
C PRO A 204 -20.19 -15.56 1.55
N ASP A 205 -19.15 -14.73 1.58
CA ASP A 205 -17.79 -15.18 1.26
C ASP A 205 -16.99 -15.15 2.54
N ARG A 206 -16.91 -16.32 3.19
CA ARG A 206 -16.29 -16.46 4.51
C ARG A 206 -14.81 -16.08 4.49
N ALA A 207 -14.11 -16.30 3.38
CA ALA A 207 -12.70 -15.93 3.26
C ALA A 207 -12.58 -14.40 3.21
N LEU A 208 -13.36 -13.75 2.34
CA LEU A 208 -13.37 -12.28 2.23
C LEU A 208 -13.80 -11.60 3.54
N GLU A 209 -14.79 -12.15 4.24
CA GLU A 209 -15.26 -11.66 5.53
C GLU A 209 -14.22 -11.85 6.64
N LEU A 210 -13.50 -12.97 6.66
CA LEU A 210 -12.38 -13.19 7.59
C LEU A 210 -11.25 -12.18 7.34
N GLU A 211 -10.84 -12.00 6.09
CA GLU A 211 -9.84 -11.01 5.68
C GLU A 211 -10.22 -9.60 6.15
N ASN A 212 -11.48 -9.20 5.94
CA ASN A 212 -11.97 -7.91 6.39
C ASN A 212 -11.99 -7.77 7.92
N ARG A 213 -12.38 -8.82 8.65
CA ARG A 213 -12.34 -8.82 10.12
C ARG A 213 -10.92 -8.65 10.66
N ILE A 214 -9.93 -9.30 10.05
CA ILE A 214 -8.51 -9.15 10.42
C ILE A 214 -8.05 -7.71 10.16
N ALA A 215 -8.40 -7.11 9.02
CA ALA A 215 -8.08 -5.71 8.75
C ALA A 215 -8.75 -4.73 9.75
N MET A 216 -9.97 -5.04 10.21
CA MET A 216 -10.73 -4.25 11.21
C MET A 216 -10.29 -4.50 12.66
N ALA A 217 -9.35 -5.43 12.88
CA ALA A 217 -8.91 -5.83 14.22
C ALA A 217 -8.29 -4.69 15.03
N SER A 218 -8.47 -4.74 16.35
CA SER A 218 -7.63 -3.95 17.26
C SER A 218 -6.17 -4.45 17.22
N PRO A 219 -5.21 -3.58 17.56
CA PRO A 219 -3.82 -4.00 17.77
C PRO A 219 -3.74 -5.21 18.69
N PHE A 220 -2.87 -6.18 18.33
CA PHE A 220 -2.59 -7.38 19.13
C PHE A 220 -3.78 -8.32 19.32
N SER A 221 -4.89 -8.15 18.60
CA SER A 221 -5.96 -9.14 18.57
C SER A 221 -5.44 -10.48 18.03
N THR A 222 -5.64 -11.55 18.78
CA THR A 222 -5.27 -12.93 18.39
C THR A 222 -6.48 -13.82 18.13
N ASP A 223 -7.70 -13.27 18.15
CA ASP A 223 -8.96 -14.01 17.99
C ASP A 223 -9.26 -14.39 16.53
N PHE A 224 -8.22 -14.74 15.77
CA PHE A 224 -8.31 -15.24 14.41
C PHE A 224 -7.76 -16.66 14.42
N ASP A 225 -8.63 -17.66 14.24
CA ASP A 225 -8.19 -19.05 14.22
C ASP A 225 -7.37 -19.32 12.95
N THR A 226 -6.05 -19.23 13.11
CA THR A 226 -5.08 -19.39 12.02
C THR A 226 -4.72 -20.86 11.78
N GLN A 227 -5.24 -21.79 12.60
CA GLN A 227 -4.86 -23.21 12.56
C GLN A 227 -5.39 -23.94 11.32
N GLU A 228 -6.42 -23.41 10.65
CA GLU A 228 -7.00 -23.99 9.43
C GLU A 228 -6.53 -23.31 8.13
N MET A 229 -5.59 -22.35 8.19
CA MET A 229 -5.37 -21.40 7.09
C MET A 229 -4.60 -21.93 5.88
N GLY A 230 -3.90 -23.06 5.97
CA GLY A 230 -3.23 -23.65 4.81
C GLY A 230 -1.93 -24.35 5.14
N THR A 231 -1.13 -24.63 4.12
CA THR A 231 0.13 -25.38 4.27
C THR A 231 1.27 -24.46 4.73
N ALA A 232 2.20 -25.00 5.51
CA ALA A 232 3.38 -24.25 5.91
C ALA A 232 4.20 -23.86 4.67
N SER A 233 4.50 -22.57 4.52
CA SER A 233 5.22 -22.05 3.34
C SER A 233 6.74 -22.20 3.43
N GLY A 234 7.29 -22.35 4.65
CA GLY A 234 8.73 -22.29 4.92
C GLY A 234 9.30 -20.87 5.01
N TYR A 235 8.51 -19.83 4.75
CA TYR A 235 8.93 -18.43 4.84
C TYR A 235 8.57 -17.79 6.19
N THR A 236 9.28 -16.73 6.56
CA THR A 236 8.94 -15.89 7.71
C THR A 236 8.30 -14.56 7.29
N CYS A 237 7.51 -13.96 8.16
CA CYS A 237 6.88 -12.68 7.92
C CYS A 237 7.90 -11.55 8.11
N PRO A 238 8.08 -10.63 7.15
CA PRO A 238 8.96 -9.48 7.32
C PRO A 238 8.61 -8.58 8.52
N ASP A 239 7.31 -8.44 8.84
CA ASP A 239 6.85 -7.50 9.86
C ASP A 239 6.91 -8.03 11.30
N CYS A 240 6.80 -9.35 11.50
CA CYS A 240 6.77 -9.94 12.84
C CYS A 240 7.73 -11.11 13.06
N HIS A 241 8.46 -11.51 12.01
CA HIS A 241 9.36 -12.67 11.98
C HIS A 241 8.70 -14.02 12.31
N GLY A 242 7.36 -14.08 12.42
CA GLY A 242 6.61 -15.32 12.60
C GLY A 242 6.53 -16.15 11.32
N SER A 243 6.22 -17.44 11.44
CA SER A 243 6.06 -18.34 10.28
C SER A 243 4.85 -17.94 9.41
N LEU A 244 5.05 -18.00 8.09
CA LEU A 244 3.99 -17.80 7.10
C LEU A 244 3.37 -19.14 6.68
N VAL A 245 2.05 -19.14 6.51
CA VAL A 245 1.28 -20.18 5.82
C VAL A 245 0.90 -19.71 4.42
N SER A 246 0.74 -20.65 3.49
CA SER A 246 0.29 -20.40 2.12
C SER A 246 -1.23 -20.57 2.04
N LEU A 247 -1.95 -19.53 1.59
CA LEU A 247 -3.41 -19.52 1.45
C LEU A 247 -3.89 -19.92 0.04
N GLY A 248 -2.96 -20.12 -0.88
CA GLY A 248 -3.22 -20.38 -2.30
C GLY A 248 -1.99 -20.04 -3.14
N GLU A 249 -2.14 -19.93 -4.45
CA GLU A 249 -1.06 -19.50 -5.34
C GLU A 249 -0.65 -18.05 -5.02
N GLY A 250 0.57 -17.87 -4.51
CA GLY A 250 1.18 -16.56 -4.30
C GLY A 250 0.61 -15.71 -3.16
N HIS A 251 -0.15 -16.29 -2.23
CA HIS A 251 -0.72 -15.58 -1.09
C HIS A 251 -0.29 -16.19 0.24
N TYR A 252 0.21 -15.34 1.14
CA TYR A 252 0.80 -15.76 2.41
C TYR A 252 0.22 -15.00 3.59
N ARG A 253 0.17 -15.67 4.75
CA ARG A 253 -0.29 -15.06 6.01
C ARG A 253 0.49 -15.52 7.21
N CYS A 254 0.75 -14.62 8.16
CA CYS A 254 1.34 -14.96 9.45
C CYS A 254 0.27 -15.18 10.53
N ARG A 255 0.66 -15.79 11.65
CA ARG A 255 -0.24 -16.07 12.80
C ARG A 255 -0.86 -14.84 13.46
N VAL A 256 -0.25 -13.67 13.31
CA VAL A 256 -0.77 -12.40 13.86
C VAL A 256 -1.55 -11.60 12.81
N GLY A 257 -1.76 -12.15 11.61
CA GLY A 257 -2.68 -11.62 10.60
C GLY A 257 -2.06 -10.82 9.45
N HIS A 258 -0.76 -10.51 9.47
CA HIS A 258 -0.10 -9.87 8.31
C HIS A 258 -0.28 -10.72 7.06
N ALA A 259 -0.67 -10.08 5.96
CA ALA A 259 -0.88 -10.72 4.67
C ALA A 259 0.13 -10.22 3.64
N TRP A 260 0.53 -11.10 2.72
CA TRP A 260 1.51 -10.83 1.69
C TRP A 260 1.14 -11.51 0.37
N THR A 261 1.22 -10.78 -0.73
CA THR A 261 1.35 -11.35 -2.07
C THR A 261 2.79 -11.80 -2.32
N ALA A 262 3.02 -12.69 -3.28
CA ALA A 262 4.35 -13.20 -3.59
C ALA A 262 5.33 -12.08 -3.97
N ASP A 263 4.90 -11.15 -4.83
CA ASP A 263 5.72 -10.03 -5.26
C ASP A 263 6.04 -9.06 -4.11
N ALA A 264 5.05 -8.76 -3.25
CA ALA A 264 5.27 -7.93 -2.07
C ALA A 264 6.21 -8.61 -1.06
N LEU A 265 6.06 -9.92 -0.84
CA LEU A 265 6.93 -10.68 0.04
C LEU A 265 8.37 -10.69 -0.49
N LEU A 266 8.55 -10.91 -1.79
CA LEU A 266 9.86 -10.91 -2.44
C LEU A 266 10.52 -9.53 -2.35
N ALA A 267 9.76 -8.46 -2.62
CA ALA A 267 10.24 -7.08 -2.46
C ALA A 267 10.68 -6.80 -1.01
N ALA A 268 9.88 -7.18 -0.02
CA ALA A 268 10.23 -6.99 1.39
C ALA A 268 11.48 -7.77 1.81
N ARG A 269 11.76 -8.93 1.19
CA ARG A 269 13.05 -9.62 1.38
C ARG A 269 14.22 -8.89 0.74
N GLY A 270 14.00 -8.28 -0.42
CA GLY A 270 14.98 -7.38 -1.03
C GLY A 270 15.37 -6.26 -0.06
N ASP A 271 14.38 -5.57 0.51
CA ASP A 271 14.58 -4.48 1.46
C ASP A 271 15.32 -4.94 2.73
N GLU A 272 14.98 -6.13 3.26
CA GLU A 272 15.66 -6.72 4.43
C GLU A 272 17.13 -7.02 4.13
N ILE A 273 17.42 -7.61 2.96
CA ILE A 273 18.78 -7.91 2.52
C ILE A 273 19.58 -6.60 2.36
N GLU A 274 19.01 -5.60 1.70
CA GLU A 274 19.65 -4.30 1.53
C GLU A 274 19.97 -3.65 2.88
N GLY A 275 19.01 -3.66 3.81
CA GLY A 275 19.21 -3.16 5.17
C GLY A 275 20.34 -3.88 5.90
N ALA A 276 20.41 -5.20 5.83
CA ALA A 276 21.47 -6.00 6.43
C ALA A 276 22.85 -5.66 5.84
N LEU A 277 22.93 -5.42 4.53
CA LEU A 277 24.15 -5.02 3.85
C LEU A 277 24.63 -3.63 4.31
N TRP A 278 23.73 -2.67 4.44
CA TRP A 278 24.07 -1.35 5.00
C TRP A 278 24.55 -1.43 6.45
N VAL A 279 23.91 -2.25 7.27
CA VAL A 279 24.36 -2.51 8.65
C VAL A 279 25.76 -3.12 8.66
N ALA A 280 26.04 -4.09 7.78
CA ALA A 280 27.37 -4.69 7.66
C ALA A 280 28.43 -3.67 7.24
N LEU A 281 28.15 -2.85 6.21
CA LEU A 281 29.05 -1.78 5.76
C LEU A 281 29.38 -0.79 6.88
N ARG A 282 28.35 -0.27 7.56
CA ARG A 282 28.52 0.65 8.69
C ARG A 282 29.33 0.02 9.82
N SER A 283 29.02 -1.23 10.19
CA SER A 283 29.70 -1.94 11.27
C SER A 283 31.18 -2.19 10.96
N LEU A 284 31.50 -2.55 9.71
CA LEU A 284 32.88 -2.67 9.24
C LEU A 284 33.61 -1.33 9.30
N GLN A 285 32.97 -0.25 8.86
CA GLN A 285 33.55 1.10 8.90
C GLN A 285 33.84 1.57 10.34
N GLU A 286 32.90 1.36 11.26
CA GLU A 286 33.05 1.69 12.68
C GLU A 286 34.17 0.86 13.33
N LYS A 287 34.23 -0.46 13.07
CA LYS A 287 35.27 -1.36 13.58
C LYS A 287 36.67 -0.96 13.05
N ALA A 288 36.80 -0.64 11.77
CA ALA A 288 38.07 -0.20 11.18
C ALA A 288 38.57 1.10 11.83
N ARG A 289 37.68 2.10 11.96
CA ARG A 289 38.01 3.39 12.59
C ARG A 289 38.44 3.21 14.05
N LEU A 290 37.71 2.41 14.82
CA LEU A 290 38.05 2.14 16.22
C LEU A 290 39.42 1.43 16.34
N ALA A 291 39.67 0.44 15.50
CA ALA A 291 40.95 -0.28 15.49
C ALA A 291 42.13 0.66 15.15
N ARG A 292 41.98 1.53 14.14
CA ARG A 292 42.99 2.56 13.81
C ARG A 292 43.23 3.52 14.96
N HIS A 293 42.17 3.98 15.61
CA HIS A 293 42.26 4.89 16.77
C HIS A 293 43.01 4.24 17.95
N LEU A 294 42.69 2.99 18.27
CA LEU A 294 43.36 2.24 19.33
C LEU A 294 44.83 1.95 18.98
N ALA A 295 45.15 1.66 17.72
CA ALA A 295 46.53 1.54 17.26
C ALA A 295 47.29 2.86 17.45
N GLY A 296 46.71 4.01 17.07
CA GLY A 296 47.33 5.33 17.25
C GLY A 296 47.57 5.72 18.71
N LYS A 297 46.73 5.24 19.63
CA LYS A 297 46.93 5.42 21.08
C LYS A 297 47.88 4.40 21.71
N ALA A 298 48.01 3.22 21.11
CA ALA A 298 48.94 2.21 21.59
C ALA A 298 50.38 2.63 21.26
N GLY A 299 51.26 2.61 22.27
CA GLY A 299 52.70 2.68 22.02
C GLY A 299 53.14 1.52 21.11
N ARG A 300 54.24 1.71 20.37
CA ARG A 300 54.79 0.66 19.49
C ARG A 300 55.03 -0.61 20.30
N GLY A 301 54.37 -1.70 19.90
CA GLY A 301 54.39 -2.96 20.62
C GLY A 301 53.30 -3.93 20.15
N PRO A 302 53.09 -5.05 20.87
CA PRO A 302 52.15 -6.10 20.45
C PRO A 302 50.71 -5.61 20.28
N LEU A 303 50.25 -4.67 21.11
CA LEU A 303 48.91 -4.08 21.00
C LEU A 303 48.76 -3.23 19.74
N TYR A 304 49.76 -2.41 19.40
CA TYR A 304 49.79 -1.65 18.15
C TYR A 304 49.66 -2.57 16.93
N GLN A 305 50.44 -3.66 16.90
CA GLN A 305 50.41 -4.63 15.80
C GLN A 305 49.05 -5.31 15.69
N ARG A 306 48.48 -5.74 16.82
CA ARG A 306 47.15 -6.36 16.85
C ARG A 306 46.06 -5.43 16.31
N TYR A 307 46.00 -4.20 16.81
CA TYR A 307 44.99 -3.23 16.36
C TYR A 307 45.20 -2.81 14.90
N SER A 308 46.44 -2.69 14.45
CA SER A 308 46.75 -2.39 13.04
C SER A 308 46.30 -3.53 12.12
N ALA A 309 46.62 -4.79 12.48
CA ALA A 309 46.18 -5.96 11.72
C ALA A 309 44.64 -6.07 11.65
N GLN A 310 43.96 -5.83 12.77
CA GLN A 310 42.49 -5.82 12.83
C GLN A 310 41.88 -4.69 11.99
N ALA A 311 42.50 -3.51 11.96
CA ALA A 311 42.09 -2.41 11.10
C ALA A 311 42.22 -2.78 9.62
N GLU A 312 43.39 -3.26 9.20
CA GLU A 312 43.66 -3.65 7.81
C GLU A 312 42.75 -4.77 7.31
N GLU A 313 42.51 -5.79 8.13
CA GLU A 313 41.57 -6.87 7.80
C GLU A 313 40.15 -6.33 7.59
N THR A 314 39.70 -5.46 8.50
CA THR A 314 38.35 -4.89 8.43
C THR A 314 38.21 -3.93 7.23
N GLU A 315 39.23 -3.14 6.93
CA GLU A 315 39.29 -2.26 5.75
C GLU A 315 39.24 -3.07 4.44
N ARG A 316 39.95 -4.21 4.37
CA ARG A 316 39.85 -5.12 3.22
C ARG A 316 38.44 -5.69 3.05
N ALA A 317 37.82 -6.15 4.14
CA ALA A 317 36.45 -6.66 4.09
C ALA A 317 35.45 -5.57 3.64
N LEU A 318 35.60 -4.34 4.16
CA LEU A 318 34.79 -3.20 3.76
C LEU A 318 34.94 -2.91 2.26
N ALA A 319 36.17 -2.87 1.74
CA ALA A 319 36.45 -2.58 0.33
C ALA A 319 35.82 -3.62 -0.61
N VAL A 320 35.95 -4.91 -0.29
CA VAL A 320 35.35 -5.99 -1.08
C VAL A 320 33.83 -5.87 -1.10
N LEU A 321 33.21 -5.66 0.07
CA LEU A 321 31.76 -5.55 0.16
C LEU A 321 31.24 -4.32 -0.58
N SER A 322 31.83 -3.14 -0.36
CA SER A 322 31.39 -1.91 -1.02
C SER A 322 31.57 -1.96 -2.53
N GLN A 323 32.67 -2.55 -3.02
CA GLN A 323 32.92 -2.68 -4.45
C GLN A 323 31.87 -3.56 -5.11
N ARG A 324 31.58 -4.74 -4.53
CA ARG A 324 30.57 -5.65 -5.07
C ARG A 324 29.19 -5.02 -5.11
N LEU A 325 28.80 -4.35 -4.03
CA LEU A 325 27.51 -3.65 -3.96
C LEU A 325 27.41 -2.51 -4.98
N SER A 326 28.49 -1.75 -5.20
CA SER A 326 28.49 -0.68 -6.21
C SER A 326 28.38 -1.18 -7.64
N THR A 327 28.84 -2.41 -7.94
CA THR A 327 28.73 -3.02 -9.27
C THR A 327 27.39 -3.71 -9.53
N SER A 328 26.65 -4.06 -8.48
CA SER A 328 25.38 -4.78 -8.58
C SER A 328 24.15 -3.89 -8.58
N VAL A 329 24.28 -2.59 -8.28
CA VAL A 329 23.17 -1.63 -8.40
C VAL A 329 22.98 -1.27 -9.87
N PRO A 330 21.84 -1.61 -10.51
CA PRO A 330 21.54 -1.09 -11.84
C PRO A 330 21.55 0.44 -11.76
N ARG A 331 22.23 1.12 -12.70
CA ARG A 331 22.12 2.57 -12.81
C ARG A 331 20.66 2.90 -13.05
N ARG A 332 19.99 3.53 -12.06
CA ARG A 332 18.68 4.18 -12.26
C ARG A 332 18.86 5.22 -13.38
N GLY A 333 18.52 4.86 -14.62
CA GLY A 333 18.72 5.73 -15.78
C GLY A 333 18.52 5.09 -17.15
N ASP A 334 18.85 3.81 -17.37
CA ASP A 334 18.68 3.17 -18.68
C ASP A 334 17.46 2.23 -18.67
N ALA A 335 16.29 2.82 -18.88
CA ALA A 335 15.13 2.13 -19.43
C ALA A 335 14.60 3.02 -20.55
N GLY A 336 15.29 2.97 -21.67
CA GLY A 336 15.03 3.74 -22.88
C GLY A 336 16.01 3.28 -23.93
N ASP A 337 15.48 2.62 -24.95
CA ASP A 337 16.13 2.06 -26.13
C ASP A 337 16.64 0.62 -25.97
N ASP A 338 15.78 -0.30 -26.39
CA ASP A 338 16.14 -1.35 -27.34
C ASP A 338 14.87 -1.67 -28.15
N ASP A 339 14.76 -0.99 -29.29
CA ASP A 339 13.99 -1.44 -30.47
C ASP A 339 14.73 -2.64 -31.08
N ASP A 340 14.06 -3.78 -31.18
CA ASP A 340 14.09 -4.71 -32.34
C ASP A 340 12.94 -5.74 -32.25
#